data_AF-A0A9Q9EUK9-F1
#
_entry.id   AF-A0A9Q9EUK9-F1
#
_cell.length_a   1.000
_cell.length_b   1.000
_cell.length_c   1.000
_cell.angle_alpha   90.00
_cell.angle_beta   90.00
_cell.angle_gamma   90.00
#
_symmetry.space_group_name_H-M   'P 1'
#
loop_
_entity.id
_entity.type
_entity.pdbx_description
1 polymer ?
#
loop_
_entity_poly.entity_id
_entity_poly.type
_entity_poly.pdbx_seq_one_letter_code
_entity_poly.pdbx_strand_id
1 'polypeptide(L)'
;MKKSKILCLFMFFVVLGVLTAEKSSKKLYVNVKETWIKSDAGFFAKNVVRVRYGEQVYLLEEKGKWMRVSPVSNPNLVGWLPKANLTKKKIVGSFDKRTSAEAKELALAGKGLTEGSGSEFSSSGKKNYAAVGIVESIKVNPKDLQFFIKEGLLKDGE
;
A
#
# COMPACT_ATOMS: atom_id res chain seq x y z
N MET A 1 -9.16 -53.35 31.07
CA MET A 1 -8.20 -52.23 31.22
C MET A 1 -7.53 -51.74 29.92
N LYS A 2 -7.80 -52.32 28.73
CA LYS A 2 -7.13 -51.93 27.47
C LYS A 2 -7.90 -50.88 26.63
N LYS A 3 -9.25 -50.87 26.68
CA LYS A 3 -10.10 -49.97 25.88
C LYS A 3 -10.05 -48.50 26.35
N SER A 4 -9.91 -48.27 27.66
CA SER A 4 -9.80 -46.91 28.25
C SER A 4 -8.48 -46.21 27.92
N LYS A 5 -7.39 -46.96 27.71
CA LYS A 5 -6.08 -46.39 27.34
C LYS A 5 -6.02 -46.00 25.86
N ILE A 6 -6.72 -46.75 25.00
CA ILE A 6 -6.87 -46.44 23.56
C ILE A 6 -7.79 -45.22 23.35
N LEU A 7 -8.84 -45.06 24.15
CA LEU A 7 -9.72 -43.90 24.10
C LEU A 7 -9.01 -42.61 24.55
N CYS A 8 -8.18 -42.67 25.61
CA CYS A 8 -7.35 -41.53 26.01
C CYS A 8 -6.26 -41.18 24.99
N LEU A 9 -5.69 -42.17 24.30
CA LEU A 9 -4.67 -41.92 23.27
C LEU A 9 -5.27 -41.24 22.02
N PHE A 10 -6.50 -41.60 21.64
CA PHE A 10 -7.23 -40.92 20.56
C PHE A 10 -7.67 -39.51 20.96
N MET A 11 -8.05 -39.29 22.23
CA MET A 11 -8.42 -37.97 22.74
C MET A 11 -7.21 -37.02 22.81
N PHE A 12 -6.01 -37.55 23.04
CA PHE A 12 -4.77 -36.76 23.02
C PHE A 12 -4.34 -36.34 21.59
N PHE A 13 -4.64 -37.15 20.58
CA PHE A 13 -4.29 -36.86 19.18
C PHE A 13 -5.22 -35.83 18.52
N VAL A 14 -6.47 -35.71 18.98
CA VAL A 14 -7.43 -34.70 18.48
C VAL A 14 -7.12 -33.29 19.02
N VAL A 15 -6.48 -33.18 20.20
CA VAL A 15 -6.11 -31.88 20.80
C VAL A 15 -4.84 -31.29 20.15
N LEU A 16 -4.00 -32.09 19.50
CA LEU A 16 -2.76 -31.64 18.87
C LEU A 16 -2.92 -31.15 17.41
N GLY A 17 -4.11 -31.26 16.83
CA GLY A 17 -4.38 -30.93 15.43
C GLY A 17 -4.67 -29.46 15.13
N VAL A 18 -4.80 -28.60 16.16
CA VAL A 18 -4.93 -27.15 15.97
C VAL A 18 -3.53 -26.52 15.88
N LEU A 19 -2.72 -27.02 14.95
CA LEU A 19 -1.54 -26.30 14.48
C LEU A 19 -2.06 -25.10 13.72
N THR A 20 -2.00 -23.95 14.38
CA THR A 20 -2.20 -22.63 13.81
C THR A 20 -1.49 -22.56 12.48
N ALA A 21 -2.27 -22.49 11.39
CA ALA A 21 -1.76 -22.07 10.10
C ALA A 21 -1.29 -20.63 10.28
N GLU A 22 -0.03 -20.46 10.68
CA GLU A 22 0.66 -19.19 10.57
C GLU A 22 0.74 -18.90 9.08
N LYS A 23 -0.28 -18.21 8.58
CA LYS A 23 -0.30 -17.64 7.24
C LYS A 23 0.87 -16.68 7.23
N SER A 24 2.04 -17.17 6.81
CA SER A 24 3.27 -16.41 6.67
C SER A 24 2.96 -15.22 5.78
N SER A 25 2.61 -14.10 6.41
CA SER A 25 2.12 -12.95 5.69
C SER A 25 3.32 -12.19 5.21
N LYS A 26 3.52 -12.26 3.90
CA LYS A 26 4.60 -11.58 3.21
C LYS A 26 4.48 -10.08 3.43
N LYS A 27 5.52 -9.47 4.01
CA LYS A 27 5.58 -8.01 4.18
C LYS A 27 5.87 -7.32 2.84
N LEU A 28 5.13 -6.25 2.57
CA LEU A 28 5.29 -5.33 1.46
C LEU A 28 5.34 -3.90 1.97
N TYR A 29 5.72 -2.97 1.11
CA TYR A 29 5.87 -1.55 1.43
C TYR A 29 5.04 -0.71 0.47
N VAL A 30 4.40 0.34 0.99
CA VAL A 30 3.68 1.32 0.18
C VAL A 30 4.66 2.18 -0.61
N ASN A 31 4.55 2.19 -1.93
CA ASN A 31 5.46 2.88 -2.86
C ASN A 31 4.85 4.13 -3.51
N VAL A 32 3.82 4.70 -2.89
CA VAL A 32 3.17 5.94 -3.33
C VAL A 32 3.09 6.89 -2.14
N LYS A 33 3.10 8.21 -2.40
CA LYS A 33 3.11 9.26 -1.37
C LYS A 33 2.07 9.02 -0.28
N GLU A 34 0.82 8.79 -0.69
CA GLU A 34 -0.27 8.36 0.18
C GLU A 34 -1.33 7.63 -0.64
N THR A 35 -2.06 6.72 -0.01
CA THR A 35 -3.20 6.03 -0.61
C THR A 35 -4.16 5.55 0.46
N TRP A 36 -5.34 5.07 0.05
CA TRP A 36 -6.35 4.53 0.94
C TRP A 36 -6.48 3.03 0.70
N ILE A 37 -6.38 2.25 1.77
CA ILE A 37 -6.85 0.86 1.78
C ILE A 37 -8.37 0.90 1.61
N LYS A 38 -8.87 0.14 0.64
CA LYS A 38 -10.30 0.12 0.27
C LYS A 38 -11.01 -1.12 0.79
N SER A 39 -12.32 -1.04 0.97
CA SER A 39 -13.14 -2.16 1.45
C SER A 39 -13.21 -3.32 0.45
N ASP A 40 -13.08 -3.04 -0.84
CA ASP A 40 -13.13 -4.02 -1.93
C ASP A 40 -12.09 -3.69 -3.02
N ALA A 41 -11.86 -4.64 -3.91
CA ALA A 41 -10.97 -4.56 -5.08
C ALA A 41 -11.60 -3.72 -6.21
N GLY A 42 -11.86 -2.44 -5.92
CA GLY A 42 -12.44 -1.50 -6.88
C GLY A 42 -12.03 -0.05 -6.59
N PHE A 43 -11.89 0.77 -7.63
CA PHE A 43 -11.36 2.13 -7.48
C PHE A 43 -12.28 3.02 -6.63
N PHE A 44 -13.59 2.89 -6.78
CA PHE A 44 -14.60 3.65 -6.01
C PHE A 44 -15.05 2.98 -4.71
N ALA A 45 -14.43 1.86 -4.31
CA ALA A 45 -14.75 1.21 -3.04
C ALA A 45 -14.44 2.14 -1.84
N LYS A 46 -15.18 1.93 -0.74
CA LYS A 46 -15.10 2.76 0.47
C LYS A 46 -13.68 2.77 1.03
N ASN A 47 -13.21 3.94 1.42
CA ASN A 47 -11.91 4.08 2.10
C ASN A 47 -12.01 3.55 3.55
N VAL A 48 -11.08 2.68 3.93
CA VAL A 48 -10.98 2.07 5.27
C VAL A 48 -9.95 2.82 6.11
N VAL A 49 -8.72 2.90 5.63
CA VAL A 49 -7.60 3.55 6.34
C VAL A 49 -6.62 4.14 5.35
N ARG A 50 -6.00 5.27 5.71
CA ARG A 50 -4.94 5.89 4.91
C ARG A 50 -3.61 5.26 5.27
N VAL A 51 -2.81 4.96 4.27
CA VAL A 51 -1.41 4.53 4.42
C VAL A 51 -0.51 5.43 3.58
N ARG A 52 0.73 5.60 4.03
CA ARG A 52 1.71 6.50 3.42
C ARG A 52 2.92 5.76 2.88
N TYR A 53 3.69 6.46 2.05
CA TYR A 53 4.94 5.96 1.51
C TYR A 53 5.84 5.35 2.60
N GLY A 54 6.40 4.17 2.33
CA GLY A 54 7.27 3.45 3.25
C GLY A 54 6.55 2.62 4.31
N GLU A 55 5.25 2.84 4.56
CA GLU A 55 4.51 2.04 5.52
C GLU A 55 4.47 0.55 5.12
N GLN A 56 4.58 -0.31 6.12
CA GLN A 56 4.59 -1.76 5.94
C GLN A 56 3.17 -2.32 5.99
N VAL A 57 2.91 -3.26 5.09
CA VAL A 57 1.67 -4.02 5.06
C VAL A 57 1.94 -5.51 4.92
N TYR A 58 1.09 -6.30 5.56
CA TYR A 58 0.98 -7.75 5.43
C TYR A 58 0.14 -8.08 4.19
N LEU A 59 0.70 -8.85 3.26
CA LEU A 59 -0.06 -9.39 2.12
C LEU A 59 -0.87 -10.61 2.57
N LEU A 60 -2.18 -10.55 2.35
CA LEU A 60 -3.13 -11.61 2.72
C LEU A 60 -3.63 -12.41 1.50
N GLU A 61 -3.82 -11.73 0.37
CA GLU A 61 -4.37 -12.31 -0.86
C GLU A 61 -4.01 -11.44 -2.08
N GLU A 62 -3.83 -12.05 -3.26
CA GLU A 62 -3.71 -11.34 -4.53
C GLU A 62 -4.92 -11.69 -5.41
N LYS A 63 -5.57 -10.68 -6.00
CA LYS A 63 -6.71 -10.83 -6.93
C LYS A 63 -6.54 -9.87 -8.11
N GLY A 64 -6.01 -10.37 -9.23
CA GLY A 64 -5.78 -9.57 -10.43
C GLY A 64 -4.86 -8.37 -10.17
N LYS A 65 -5.35 -7.16 -10.43
CA LYS A 65 -4.62 -5.90 -10.20
C LYS A 65 -4.61 -5.45 -8.73
N TRP A 66 -5.27 -6.19 -7.84
CA TRP A 66 -5.49 -5.82 -6.45
C TRP A 66 -4.82 -6.79 -5.48
N MET A 67 -4.40 -6.28 -4.33
CA MET A 67 -3.82 -7.05 -3.25
C MET A 67 -4.56 -6.73 -1.96
N ARG A 68 -5.04 -7.79 -1.29
CA ARG A 68 -5.65 -7.67 0.02
C ARG A 68 -4.54 -7.60 1.06
N VAL A 69 -4.54 -6.54 1.83
CA VAL A 69 -3.47 -6.22 2.76
C VAL A 69 -3.99 -5.79 4.12
N SER A 70 -3.11 -5.86 5.11
CA SER A 70 -3.33 -5.33 6.45
C SER A 70 -2.13 -4.47 6.86
N PRO A 71 -2.31 -3.24 7.37
CA PRO A 71 -1.22 -2.46 7.92
C PRO A 71 -0.53 -3.21 9.06
N VAL A 72 0.80 -3.17 9.11
CA VAL A 72 1.55 -3.76 10.24
C VAL A 72 1.27 -2.98 11.54
N SER A 73 1.02 -1.68 11.44
CA SER A 73 0.67 -0.81 12.57
C SER A 73 -0.70 -1.11 13.18
N ASN A 74 -1.63 -1.65 12.40
CA ASN A 74 -2.95 -2.07 12.86
C ASN A 74 -3.44 -3.32 12.10
N PRO A 75 -3.06 -4.52 12.57
CA PRO A 75 -3.38 -5.78 11.90
C PRO A 75 -4.88 -6.14 11.84
N ASN A 76 -5.74 -5.42 12.57
CA ASN A 76 -7.19 -5.64 12.55
C ASN A 76 -7.86 -4.98 11.33
N LEU A 77 -7.16 -4.06 10.67
CA LEU A 77 -7.67 -3.38 9.49
C LEU A 77 -7.25 -4.12 8.23
N VAL A 78 -8.22 -4.66 7.51
CA VAL A 78 -8.00 -5.39 6.27
C VAL A 78 -8.74 -4.71 5.13
N GLY A 79 -8.09 -4.63 3.97
CA GLY A 79 -8.75 -4.19 2.75
C GLY A 79 -7.85 -4.36 1.54
N TRP A 80 -8.13 -3.63 0.46
CA TRP A 80 -7.50 -3.81 -0.84
C TRP A 80 -6.70 -2.58 -1.25
N LEU A 81 -5.54 -2.83 -1.85
CA LEU A 81 -4.71 -1.83 -2.52
C LEU A 81 -4.39 -2.29 -3.95
N PRO A 82 -4.25 -1.35 -4.91
CA PRO A 82 -3.70 -1.67 -6.21
C PRO A 82 -2.28 -2.24 -6.09
N LYS A 83 -1.99 -3.27 -6.89
CA LYS A 83 -0.68 -3.92 -6.90
C LYS A 83 0.46 -2.97 -7.25
N ALA A 84 0.19 -2.00 -8.11
CA ALA A 84 1.14 -0.96 -8.52
C ALA A 84 1.57 -0.04 -7.35
N ASN A 85 0.77 0.06 -6.29
CA ASN A 85 1.05 0.93 -5.16
C ASN A 85 1.98 0.27 -4.13
N LEU A 86 2.37 -0.98 -4.34
CA LEU A 86 3.11 -1.80 -3.38
C LEU A 86 4.39 -2.33 -3.99
N THR A 87 5.43 -2.45 -3.15
CA THR A 87 6.73 -3.01 -3.54
C THR A 87 7.20 -4.05 -2.54
N LYS A 88 7.93 -5.04 -3.04
CA LYS A 88 8.66 -6.02 -2.22
C LYS A 88 9.98 -5.46 -1.69
N LYS A 89 10.52 -4.43 -2.35
CA LYS A 89 11.78 -3.80 -1.95
C LYS A 89 11.54 -3.02 -0.66
N LYS A 90 12.38 -3.27 0.35
CA LYS A 90 12.33 -2.49 1.58
C LYS A 90 12.65 -1.04 1.27
N ILE A 91 11.76 -0.14 1.67
CA ILE A 91 12.00 1.29 1.63
C ILE A 91 12.73 1.62 2.92
N VAL A 92 13.98 2.07 2.80
CA VAL A 92 14.83 2.52 3.91
C VAL A 92 14.86 4.05 3.92
N GLY A 93 14.57 4.65 5.07
CA GLY A 93 14.47 6.11 5.24
C GLY A 93 13.50 6.47 6.36
N SER A 94 13.81 7.50 7.16
CA SER A 94 12.94 7.97 8.24
C SER A 94 11.93 8.97 7.66
N PHE A 95 10.69 8.52 7.39
CA PHE A 95 9.62 9.39 6.86
C PHE A 95 8.73 9.97 7.97
N ASP A 96 9.07 9.71 9.24
CA ASP A 96 8.35 10.18 10.42
C ASP A 96 8.89 11.54 10.88
N LYS A 97 8.45 12.60 10.20
CA LYS A 97 8.16 13.94 10.76
C LYS A 97 8.00 14.96 9.64
N ARG A 98 7.42 16.10 10.01
CA ARG A 98 7.23 17.35 9.26
C ARG A 98 8.56 17.96 8.74
N THR A 99 9.40 17.18 8.11
CA THR A 99 10.54 17.69 7.35
C THR A 99 10.00 17.82 5.93
N SER A 100 9.68 19.06 5.52
CA SER A 100 9.70 19.43 4.11
C SER A 100 10.96 18.79 3.54
N ALA A 101 10.80 17.87 2.59
CA ALA A 101 11.89 17.08 2.03
C ALA A 101 13.06 18.01 1.68
N GLU A 102 14.09 18.04 2.52
CA GLU A 102 15.38 18.52 2.06
C GLU A 102 15.76 17.56 0.93
N ALA A 103 16.12 18.14 -0.21
CA ALA A 103 16.30 17.49 -1.51
C ALA A 103 17.22 16.24 -1.49
N LYS A 104 17.91 16.01 -0.38
CA LYS A 104 18.81 14.89 -0.10
C LYS A 104 18.13 13.52 -0.11
N GLU A 105 16.90 13.40 0.41
CA GLU A 105 16.25 12.08 0.55
C GLU A 105 15.37 11.70 -0.65
N LEU A 106 14.96 12.68 -1.46
CA LEU A 106 14.21 12.44 -2.70
C LEU A 106 15.10 11.79 -3.78
N ALA A 107 16.39 12.09 -3.73
CA ALA A 107 17.42 11.55 -4.62
C ALA A 107 17.54 10.02 -4.54
N LEU A 108 17.50 9.48 -3.32
CA LEU A 108 17.76 8.05 -3.10
C LEU A 108 16.53 7.17 -3.40
N ALA A 109 15.33 7.73 -3.25
CA ALA A 109 14.06 7.02 -3.45
C ALA A 109 13.55 7.01 -4.90
N GLY A 110 14.03 7.93 -5.74
CA GLY A 110 13.57 8.09 -7.12
C GLY A 110 14.66 7.77 -8.14
N LYS A 111 14.76 6.52 -8.58
CA LYS A 111 15.21 6.10 -9.93
C LYS A 111 16.32 6.97 -10.61
N GLY A 112 17.36 7.41 -9.89
CA GLY A 112 18.51 8.13 -10.46
C GLY A 112 18.51 9.67 -10.35
N LEU A 113 17.74 10.28 -9.45
CA LEU A 113 17.91 11.71 -9.15
C LEU A 113 19.00 11.87 -8.09
N THR A 114 20.05 12.65 -8.29
CA THR A 114 21.10 12.89 -7.27
C THR A 114 20.95 14.28 -6.66
N GLU A 115 21.65 14.53 -5.55
CA GLU A 115 21.59 15.71 -4.67
C GLU A 115 21.73 17.08 -5.40
N GLY A 116 22.23 17.11 -6.64
CA GLY A 116 22.33 18.31 -7.47
C GLY A 116 21.09 18.66 -8.31
N SER A 117 20.20 17.70 -8.58
CA SER A 117 19.06 17.90 -9.48
C SER A 117 17.92 18.73 -8.86
N GLY A 118 17.84 18.79 -7.53
CA GLY A 118 16.81 19.51 -6.77
C GLY A 118 17.06 21.01 -6.62
N SER A 119 18.33 21.44 -6.54
CA SER A 119 18.70 22.86 -6.49
C SER A 119 18.74 23.49 -7.90
N GLU A 120 19.04 22.71 -8.93
CA GLU A 120 18.81 23.07 -10.34
C GLU A 120 17.30 23.23 -10.66
N PHE A 121 16.43 22.63 -9.84
CA PHE A 121 14.97 22.68 -9.91
C PHE A 121 14.36 24.02 -9.51
N SER A 122 15.12 24.91 -8.86
CA SER A 122 14.69 26.27 -8.53
C SER A 122 15.57 27.35 -9.18
N SER A 123 16.80 27.00 -9.57
CA SER A 123 17.83 27.97 -9.96
C SER A 123 17.99 28.18 -11.47
N SER A 124 17.41 27.31 -12.31
CA SER A 124 17.49 27.45 -13.77
C SER A 124 16.27 28.20 -14.33
N GLY A 125 16.41 29.50 -14.60
CA GLY A 125 15.35 30.41 -15.07
C GLY A 125 14.72 30.11 -16.45
N LYS A 126 14.86 28.88 -16.98
CA LYS A 126 14.28 28.46 -18.27
C LYS A 126 13.09 27.49 -18.12
N LYS A 127 12.81 26.98 -16.92
CA LYS A 127 11.75 25.97 -16.70
C LYS A 127 10.71 26.51 -15.71
N ASN A 128 9.43 26.44 -16.08
CA ASN A 128 8.33 26.89 -15.22
C ASN A 128 8.00 25.82 -14.17
N TYR A 129 8.81 25.74 -13.12
CA TYR A 129 8.60 24.80 -12.02
C TYR A 129 7.35 25.11 -11.20
N ALA A 130 6.86 26.35 -11.22
CA ALA A 130 5.58 26.70 -10.62
C ALA A 130 4.42 25.92 -11.28
N ALA A 131 4.50 25.62 -12.59
CA ALA A 131 3.51 24.79 -13.28
C ALA A 131 3.42 23.37 -12.71
N VAL A 132 4.55 22.78 -12.25
CA VAL A 132 4.53 21.46 -11.60
C VAL A 132 3.74 21.51 -10.30
N GLY A 133 3.98 22.53 -9.46
CA GLY A 133 3.22 22.73 -8.22
C GLY A 133 1.73 22.94 -8.47
N ILE A 134 1.37 23.67 -9.54
CA ILE A 134 -0.02 23.83 -9.97
C ILE A 134 -0.63 22.46 -10.31
N VAL A 135 0.05 21.64 -11.13
CA VAL A 135 -0.43 20.31 -11.52
C VAL A 135 -0.55 19.38 -10.30
N GLU A 136 0.41 19.38 -9.38
CA GLU A 136 0.35 18.58 -8.16
C GLU A 136 -0.77 19.01 -7.20
N SER A 137 -1.19 20.27 -7.26
CA SER A 137 -2.27 20.80 -6.43
C SER A 137 -3.68 20.44 -6.94
N ILE A 138 -3.80 19.97 -8.19
CA ILE A 138 -5.09 19.57 -8.77
C ILE A 138 -5.65 18.38 -8.00
N LYS A 139 -6.81 18.60 -7.37
CA LYS A 139 -7.57 17.54 -6.69
C LYS A 139 -8.87 17.30 -7.44
N VAL A 140 -9.03 16.09 -7.98
CA VAL A 140 -10.25 15.68 -8.67
C VAL A 140 -11.22 15.04 -7.68
N ASN A 141 -12.47 15.47 -7.69
CA ASN A 141 -13.53 14.86 -6.89
C ASN A 141 -13.85 13.45 -7.43
N PRO A 142 -13.88 12.41 -6.60
CA PRO A 142 -14.22 11.05 -7.04
C PRO A 142 -15.57 10.93 -7.75
N LYS A 143 -16.57 11.77 -7.40
CA LYS A 143 -17.88 11.77 -8.07
C LYS A 143 -17.77 12.23 -9.52
N ASP A 144 -17.04 13.31 -9.75
CA ASP A 144 -16.84 13.87 -11.09
C ASP A 144 -16.04 12.90 -11.96
N LEU A 145 -15.05 12.22 -11.38
CA LEU A 145 -14.30 11.17 -12.06
C LEU A 145 -15.19 9.97 -12.42
N GLN A 146 -16.09 9.56 -11.51
CA GLN A 146 -17.04 8.49 -11.79
C GLN A 146 -18.01 8.87 -12.92
N PHE A 147 -18.48 10.13 -12.93
CA PHE A 147 -19.32 10.65 -14.00
C PHE A 147 -18.55 10.66 -15.34
N PHE A 148 -17.32 11.17 -15.35
CA PHE A 148 -16.44 11.19 -16.52
C PHE A 148 -16.23 9.80 -17.12
N ILE A 149 -15.97 8.78 -16.29
CA ILE A 149 -15.79 7.39 -16.76
C ILE A 149 -17.07 6.84 -17.38
N LYS A 150 -18.24 7.12 -16.77
CA LYS A 150 -19.54 6.63 -17.25
C LYS A 150 -19.93 7.28 -18.58
N GLU A 151 -19.90 8.61 -18.64
CA GLU A 151 -20.26 9.37 -19.85
C GLU A 151 -19.26 9.15 -20.98
N GLY A 152 -17.97 9.02 -20.65
CA GLY A 152 -16.91 8.74 -21.62
C GLY A 152 -16.85 7.28 -22.07
N LEU A 153 -17.73 6.40 -21.58
CA LEU A 153 -17.76 4.96 -21.87
C LEU A 153 -16.42 4.23 -21.59
N LEU A 154 -15.65 4.70 -20.60
CA LEU A 154 -14.29 4.22 -20.30
C LEU A 154 -14.27 2.98 -19.39
N LYS A 155 -15.14 2.00 -19.68
CA LYS A 155 -15.48 0.89 -18.77
C LYS A 155 -14.32 -0.09 -18.47
N ASP A 156 -13.29 -0.15 -19.31
CA ASP A 156 -12.16 -1.08 -19.17
C ASP A 156 -11.03 -0.57 -18.26
N GLY A 157 -11.16 0.63 -17.71
CA GLY A 157 -10.11 1.31 -16.94
C GLY A 157 -9.93 0.84 -15.49
N GLU A 158 -10.84 0.04 -14.94
CA GLU A 158 -10.78 -0.45 -13.53
C GLU A 158 -9.96 -1.74 -13.33
#